data_AF-A0A916Q4T3-F1
#
_entry.id   AF-A0A916Q4T3-F1
#
_cell.length_a   1.000
_cell.length_b   1.000
_cell.length_c   1.000
_cell.angle_alpha   90.00
_cell.angle_beta   90.00
_cell.angle_gamma   90.00
#
_symmetry.space_group_name_H-M   'P 1'
#
loop_
_entity.id
_entity.type
_entity.pdbx_description
1 polymer ?
#
loop_
_entity_poly.entity_id
_entity_poly.type
_entity_poly.pdbx_seq_one_letter_code
_entity_poly.pdbx_strand_id
1 'polypeptide(L)'
;MGEAMTKVTRSLIASKMGIERAEKALIDLGINKTGLEKRLGFSRSTISSFFSRTKPIDHPYFTKICKTLNLEWEEIVEKDNPMKFENSQIENIADIETISPRLAAFVIEGSFPIDALTRAKIQALVKQLQKITGDASLEIVDIQEGSIKIILKGSPEALATIQDLYNSGQLNELVKKADLSGADLSGADLSGADLSGADLSGADLSGADLSGADLSGADLSGARLFGVELFGAELRSRFRLPLYLNPVAAGFPTYPEDYIEGKIDLNRHLVKHPDTTFLVRVVGESMKDAGIHPNDMLIVDRSIEVTSGQVVIALVNGELTVKRIRNHQNKLWLMPENESFRPIEIDENTDLHIWGVVTNVIHSL
;
A
#
# COMPACT_ATOMS: atom_id res chain seq x y z
N MET A 1 -23.27 -35.73 16.59
CA MET A 1 -22.71 -35.12 15.37
C MET A 1 -23.70 -34.09 14.89
N GLY A 2 -23.26 -32.84 14.80
CA GLY A 2 -24.07 -31.65 14.56
C GLY A 2 -23.29 -30.46 15.09
N GLU A 3 -22.16 -30.19 14.43
CA GLU A 3 -21.16 -29.20 14.84
C GLU A 3 -21.78 -27.83 15.05
N ALA A 4 -21.42 -27.23 16.18
CA ALA A 4 -21.73 -25.87 16.52
C ALA A 4 -21.11 -24.93 15.49
N MET A 5 -21.95 -24.08 14.88
CA MET A 5 -21.54 -23.05 13.95
C MET A 5 -20.54 -22.08 14.60
N THR A 6 -19.27 -22.20 14.21
CA THR A 6 -18.26 -21.15 14.36
C THR A 6 -18.71 -19.95 13.53
N LYS A 7 -19.18 -18.89 14.18
CA LYS A 7 -19.47 -17.59 13.54
C LYS A 7 -18.18 -17.01 12.96
N VAL A 8 -17.88 -17.35 11.72
CA VAL A 8 -16.94 -16.58 10.90
C VAL A 8 -17.67 -15.30 10.49
N THR A 9 -17.30 -14.17 11.08
CA THR A 9 -17.69 -12.83 10.60
C THR A 9 -17.08 -12.64 9.22
N ARG A 10 -17.82 -12.97 8.16
CA ARG A 10 -17.42 -12.68 6.78
C ARG A 10 -17.61 -11.17 6.55
N SER A 11 -16.58 -10.47 6.07
CA SER A 11 -16.71 -9.11 5.56
C SER A 11 -16.99 -9.18 4.05
N LEU A 12 -17.92 -8.34 3.56
CA LEU A 12 -18.52 -8.41 2.23
C LEU A 12 -18.29 -7.09 1.48
N ILE A 13 -18.19 -7.18 0.16
CA ILE A 13 -18.09 -6.04 -0.76
C ILE A 13 -19.28 -6.09 -1.73
N ALA A 14 -19.83 -4.92 -2.07
CA ALA A 14 -20.90 -4.82 -3.06
C ALA A 14 -20.30 -4.81 -4.47
N SER A 15 -20.86 -5.61 -5.38
CA SER A 15 -20.48 -5.60 -6.79
C SER A 15 -20.87 -4.26 -7.45
N LYS A 16 -20.25 -3.90 -8.58
CA LYS A 16 -20.61 -2.69 -9.34
C LYS A 16 -22.11 -2.63 -9.67
N MET A 17 -22.66 -3.73 -10.20
CA MET A 17 -24.08 -3.84 -10.50
C MET A 17 -24.95 -3.81 -9.23
N GLY A 18 -24.45 -4.34 -8.12
CA GLY A 18 -25.08 -4.23 -6.81
C GLY A 18 -25.15 -2.79 -6.29
N ILE A 19 -24.09 -2.01 -6.47
CA ILE A 19 -24.05 -0.58 -6.10
C ILE A 19 -25.01 0.23 -6.96
N GLU A 20 -25.03 0.02 -8.27
CA GLU A 20 -25.97 0.71 -9.17
C GLU A 20 -27.43 0.42 -8.78
N ARG A 21 -27.75 -0.83 -8.42
CA ARG A 21 -29.07 -1.20 -7.88
C ARG A 21 -29.36 -0.53 -6.54
N ALA A 22 -28.38 -0.45 -5.64
CA ALA A 22 -28.51 0.21 -4.35
C ALA A 22 -28.70 1.74 -4.48
N GLU A 23 -28.01 2.38 -5.41
CA GLU A 23 -28.18 3.82 -5.69
C GLU A 23 -29.53 4.10 -6.34
N LYS A 24 -30.00 3.23 -7.22
CA LYS A 24 -31.37 3.31 -7.75
C LYS A 24 -32.42 3.15 -6.65
N ALA A 25 -32.24 2.18 -5.74
CA ALA A 25 -33.14 1.99 -4.61
C ALA A 25 -33.18 3.19 -3.66
N LEU A 26 -32.06 3.91 -3.47
CA LEU A 26 -32.03 5.16 -2.72
C LEU A 26 -32.94 6.23 -3.36
N ILE A 27 -32.88 6.38 -4.68
CA ILE A 27 -33.71 7.31 -5.45
C ILE A 27 -35.18 6.91 -5.34
N ASP A 28 -35.51 5.63 -5.53
CA ASP A 28 -36.87 5.10 -5.47
C ASP A 28 -37.51 5.27 -4.07
N LEU A 29 -36.69 5.21 -3.01
CA LEU A 29 -37.10 5.43 -1.62
C LEU A 29 -37.09 6.91 -1.20
N GLY A 30 -36.67 7.82 -2.07
CA GLY A 30 -36.58 9.26 -1.79
C GLY A 30 -35.58 9.62 -0.69
N ILE A 31 -34.54 8.80 -0.50
CA ILE A 31 -33.51 9.01 0.52
C ILE A 31 -32.12 9.12 -0.11
N ASN A 32 -31.24 9.93 0.49
CA ASN A 32 -29.83 9.99 0.10
C ASN A 32 -28.96 9.18 1.08
N LYS A 33 -27.66 9.04 0.77
CA LYS A 33 -26.70 8.29 1.60
C LYS A 33 -26.68 8.77 3.06
N THR A 34 -26.78 10.08 3.31
CA THR A 34 -26.88 10.68 4.66
C THR A 34 -28.22 10.38 5.36
N GLY A 35 -29.31 10.26 4.61
CA GLY A 35 -30.62 9.81 5.11
C GLY A 35 -30.59 8.34 5.52
N LEU A 36 -29.82 7.52 4.79
CA LEU A 36 -29.60 6.11 5.13
C LEU A 36 -28.75 5.96 6.39
N GLU A 37 -27.69 6.77 6.56
CA GLU A 37 -26.87 6.85 7.79
C GLU A 37 -27.76 7.07 9.02
N LYS A 38 -28.63 8.08 8.99
CA LYS A 38 -29.52 8.43 10.09
C LYS A 38 -30.56 7.35 10.39
N ARG A 39 -31.08 6.65 9.36
CA ARG A 39 -32.06 5.56 9.54
C ARG A 39 -31.44 4.31 10.15
N LEU A 40 -30.19 4.02 9.83
CA LEU A 40 -29.49 2.81 10.28
C LEU A 40 -28.68 2.99 11.57
N GLY A 41 -28.35 4.24 11.92
CA GLY A 41 -27.45 4.56 13.03
C GLY A 41 -26.00 4.18 12.74
N PHE A 42 -25.62 4.13 11.45
CA PHE A 42 -24.27 3.75 11.01
C PHE A 42 -23.40 4.98 10.77
N SER A 43 -22.09 4.83 10.92
CA SER A 43 -21.16 5.89 10.60
C SER A 43 -21.18 6.17 9.09
N ARG A 44 -20.85 7.42 8.74
CA ARG A 44 -20.65 7.85 7.36
C ARG A 44 -19.60 6.99 6.64
N SER A 45 -18.60 6.50 7.36
CA SER A 45 -17.60 5.58 6.82
C SER A 45 -18.21 4.24 6.40
N THR A 46 -19.07 3.62 7.21
CA THR A 46 -19.71 2.33 6.86
C THR A 46 -20.62 2.45 5.63
N ILE A 47 -21.39 3.53 5.52
CA ILE A 47 -22.22 3.76 4.33
C ILE A 47 -21.35 4.07 3.12
N SER A 48 -20.30 4.90 3.26
CA SER A 48 -19.37 5.17 2.17
C SER A 48 -18.69 3.89 1.66
N SER A 49 -18.25 3.01 2.57
CA SER A 49 -17.65 1.72 2.23
C SER A 49 -18.57 0.83 1.39
N PHE A 50 -19.90 0.92 1.59
CA PHE A 50 -20.86 0.08 0.88
C PHE A 50 -21.00 0.49 -0.58
N PHE A 51 -20.91 1.80 -0.82
CA PHE A 51 -21.05 2.39 -2.15
C PHE A 51 -19.71 2.63 -2.86
N SER A 52 -18.56 2.31 -2.23
CA SER A 52 -17.24 2.60 -2.81
C SER A 52 -16.52 1.39 -3.40
N ARG A 53 -17.00 0.16 -3.18
CA ARG A 53 -16.27 -1.11 -3.49
C ARG A 53 -14.91 -1.27 -2.81
N THR A 54 -14.36 -0.21 -2.21
CA THR A 54 -12.99 -0.16 -1.70
C THR A 54 -12.81 -0.73 -0.29
N LYS A 55 -13.89 -0.92 0.48
CA LYS A 55 -13.80 -1.34 1.88
C LYS A 55 -14.77 -2.48 2.19
N PRO A 56 -14.28 -3.64 2.71
CA PRO A 56 -15.14 -4.70 3.20
C PRO A 56 -16.01 -4.19 4.36
N ILE A 57 -17.27 -4.60 4.37
CA ILE A 57 -18.20 -4.32 5.47
C ILE A 57 -18.61 -5.63 6.10
N ASP A 58 -18.62 -5.69 7.42
CA ASP A 58 -19.07 -6.89 8.13
C ASP A 58 -20.48 -7.29 7.67
N HIS A 59 -20.66 -8.59 7.41
CA HIS A 59 -21.91 -9.17 6.93
C HIS A 59 -23.17 -8.66 7.66
N PRO A 60 -23.20 -8.51 9.00
CA PRO A 60 -24.37 -7.96 9.69
C PRO A 60 -24.73 -6.52 9.28
N TYR A 61 -23.74 -5.66 9.01
CA TYR A 61 -23.98 -4.30 8.54
C TYR A 61 -24.39 -4.30 7.07
N PHE A 62 -23.71 -5.09 6.24
CA PHE A 62 -24.00 -5.22 4.80
C PHE A 62 -25.43 -5.68 4.55
N THR A 63 -25.87 -6.73 5.24
CA THR A 63 -27.24 -7.25 5.13
C THR A 63 -28.30 -6.27 5.63
N LYS A 64 -28.00 -5.49 6.68
CA LYS A 64 -28.93 -4.48 7.21
C LYS A 64 -29.10 -3.30 6.24
N ILE A 65 -28.04 -2.91 5.53
CA ILE A 65 -28.10 -1.92 4.44
C ILE A 65 -29.00 -2.43 3.32
N CYS A 66 -28.74 -3.65 2.81
CA CYS A 66 -29.53 -4.25 1.72
C CYS A 66 -31.02 -4.36 2.07
N LYS A 67 -31.34 -4.84 3.28
CA LYS A 67 -32.73 -4.92 3.77
C LYS A 67 -33.44 -3.57 3.81
N THR A 68 -32.73 -2.50 4.19
CA THR A 68 -33.30 -1.16 4.25
C THR A 68 -33.58 -0.59 2.86
N LEU A 69 -32.81 -1.03 1.87
CA LEU A 69 -32.99 -0.70 0.45
C LEU A 69 -33.94 -1.66 -0.27
N ASN A 70 -34.54 -2.62 0.44
CA ASN A 70 -35.39 -3.67 -0.12
C ASN A 70 -34.68 -4.51 -1.22
N LEU A 71 -33.43 -4.86 -0.96
CA LEU A 71 -32.57 -5.65 -1.84
C LEU A 71 -32.12 -6.94 -1.14
N GLU A 72 -32.02 -8.03 -1.90
CA GLU A 72 -31.44 -9.30 -1.44
C GLU A 72 -29.92 -9.20 -1.47
N TRP A 73 -29.27 -9.36 -0.32
CA TRP A 73 -27.84 -9.08 -0.18
C TRP A 73 -26.98 -10.04 -1.01
N GLU A 74 -27.44 -11.27 -1.25
CA GLU A 74 -26.80 -12.29 -2.10
C GLU A 74 -26.70 -11.90 -3.58
N GLU A 75 -27.54 -10.96 -4.03
CA GLU A 75 -27.50 -10.40 -5.39
C GLU A 75 -26.66 -9.12 -5.47
N ILE A 76 -26.41 -8.48 -4.33
CA ILE A 76 -25.62 -7.25 -4.24
C ILE A 76 -24.15 -7.58 -3.97
N VAL A 77 -23.91 -8.58 -3.13
CA VAL A 77 -22.58 -9.03 -2.73
C VAL A 77 -21.81 -9.58 -3.92
N GLU A 78 -20.53 -9.24 -3.97
CA GLU A 78 -19.58 -9.83 -4.88
C GLU A 78 -19.40 -11.31 -4.49
N LYS A 79 -19.95 -12.23 -5.29
CA LYS A 79 -19.91 -13.67 -5.02
C LYS A 79 -18.46 -14.15 -5.13
N ASP A 80 -17.93 -14.70 -4.04
CA ASP A 80 -16.61 -15.31 -3.86
C ASP A 80 -15.81 -15.49 -5.17
N ASN A 81 -14.92 -14.54 -5.46
CA ASN A 81 -13.68 -14.82 -6.19
C ASN A 81 -12.53 -14.72 -5.18
N PRO A 82 -12.14 -15.82 -4.52
CA PRO A 82 -11.03 -15.81 -3.58
C PRO A 82 -9.75 -15.56 -4.38
N MET A 83 -9.14 -14.38 -4.21
CA MET A 83 -7.81 -14.03 -4.73
C MET A 83 -7.58 -14.40 -6.20
N LYS A 84 -8.08 -13.55 -7.09
CA LYS A 84 -7.43 -13.19 -8.36
C LYS A 84 -8.10 -11.92 -8.84
N PHE A 85 -7.50 -10.78 -8.50
CA PHE A 85 -7.59 -9.65 -9.40
C PHE A 85 -6.88 -10.12 -10.67
N GLU A 86 -7.64 -10.65 -11.64
CA GLU A 86 -7.17 -10.72 -13.02
C GLU A 86 -7.00 -9.28 -13.47
N ASN A 87 -5.87 -8.70 -13.10
CA ASN A 87 -5.53 -7.35 -13.49
C ASN A 87 -5.07 -7.40 -14.93
N SER A 88 -5.94 -6.89 -15.78
CA SER A 88 -5.67 -6.09 -16.96
C SER A 88 -4.22 -5.62 -17.12
N GLN A 89 -3.40 -6.41 -17.81
CA GLN A 89 -2.04 -6.05 -18.15
C GLN A 89 -1.97 -5.58 -19.62
N ILE A 90 -1.22 -4.52 -19.91
CA ILE A 90 -0.56 -4.42 -21.23
C ILE A 90 0.50 -5.53 -21.23
N GLU A 91 0.07 -6.75 -21.52
CA GLU A 91 0.88 -7.96 -21.36
C GLU A 91 1.81 -8.13 -22.55
N ASN A 92 1.30 -7.84 -23.75
CA ASN A 92 2.02 -7.96 -25.02
C ASN A 92 1.46 -6.96 -26.05
N ILE A 93 2.34 -6.55 -26.98
CA ILE A 93 1.88 -5.99 -28.24
C ILE A 93 1.40 -7.17 -29.09
N ALA A 94 0.15 -7.11 -29.53
CA ALA A 94 -0.48 -8.15 -30.32
C ALA A 94 -0.01 -8.10 -31.78
N ASP A 95 0.11 -6.89 -32.32
CA ASP A 95 0.51 -6.67 -33.71
C ASP A 95 1.05 -5.25 -33.93
N ILE A 96 1.86 -5.08 -34.99
CA ILE A 96 2.28 -3.79 -35.53
C ILE A 96 1.89 -3.73 -37.00
N GLU A 97 0.94 -2.87 -37.31
CA GLU A 97 0.47 -2.61 -38.66
C GLU A 97 1.13 -1.33 -39.20
N THR A 98 1.94 -1.44 -40.25
CA THR A 98 2.49 -0.24 -40.93
C THR A 98 1.40 0.38 -41.81
N ILE A 99 0.88 1.54 -41.40
CA ILE A 99 -0.17 2.27 -42.13
C ILE A 99 0.44 3.08 -43.28
N SER A 100 1.59 3.70 -43.05
CA SER A 100 2.34 4.48 -44.05
C SER A 100 3.82 4.57 -43.67
N PRO A 101 4.71 5.09 -44.54
CA PRO A 101 6.14 5.22 -44.22
C PRO A 101 6.44 6.05 -42.96
N ARG A 102 5.47 6.83 -42.46
CA ARG A 102 5.59 7.65 -41.26
C ARG A 102 4.55 7.33 -40.19
N LEU A 103 3.73 6.31 -40.38
CA LEU A 103 2.68 5.92 -39.43
C LEU A 103 2.67 4.41 -39.24
N ALA A 104 2.76 3.97 -38.00
CA ALA A 104 2.51 2.59 -37.61
C ALA A 104 1.46 2.56 -36.51
N ALA A 105 0.57 1.58 -36.58
CA ALA A 105 -0.37 1.29 -35.51
C ALA A 105 0.06 0.06 -34.72
N PHE A 106 0.08 0.21 -33.41
CA PHE A 106 0.36 -0.82 -32.44
C PHE A 106 -0.98 -1.28 -31.89
N VAL A 107 -1.29 -2.56 -32.03
CA VAL A 107 -2.43 -3.16 -31.36
C VAL A 107 -1.91 -3.76 -30.08
N ILE A 108 -2.32 -3.20 -28.95
CA ILE A 108 -2.07 -3.78 -27.64
C ILE A 108 -3.21 -4.75 -27.34
N GLU A 109 -2.85 -5.96 -26.93
CA GLU A 109 -3.82 -6.96 -26.49
C GLU A 109 -4.32 -6.59 -25.10
N GLY A 110 -5.64 -6.39 -24.97
CA GLY A 110 -6.28 -6.04 -23.70
C GLY A 110 -7.46 -5.10 -23.86
N SER A 111 -8.54 -5.35 -23.12
CA SER A 111 -9.75 -4.53 -23.11
C SER A 111 -9.78 -3.69 -21.84
N PHE A 112 -9.16 -2.51 -21.87
CA PHE A 112 -8.96 -1.69 -20.67
C PHE A 112 -9.59 -0.31 -20.78
N PRO A 113 -10.06 0.27 -19.65
CA PRO A 113 -10.31 1.71 -19.58
C PRO A 113 -9.00 2.47 -19.79
N ILE A 114 -9.02 3.61 -20.48
CA ILE A 114 -7.84 4.49 -20.60
C ILE A 114 -7.68 5.30 -19.31
N ASP A 115 -7.25 4.63 -18.25
CA ASP A 115 -6.95 5.19 -16.94
C ASP A 115 -5.57 5.90 -16.88
N ALA A 116 -5.27 6.51 -15.74
CA ALA A 116 -4.02 7.26 -15.54
C ALA A 116 -2.77 6.37 -15.71
N LEU A 117 -2.81 5.12 -15.25
CA LEU A 117 -1.71 4.18 -15.36
C LEU A 117 -1.45 3.80 -16.82
N THR A 118 -2.50 3.49 -17.57
CA THR A 118 -2.43 3.14 -18.99
C THR A 118 -1.83 4.29 -19.79
N ARG A 119 -2.27 5.53 -19.55
CA ARG A 119 -1.70 6.72 -20.19
C ARG A 119 -0.22 6.91 -19.84
N ALA A 120 0.13 6.76 -18.57
CA ALA A 120 1.51 6.90 -18.11
C ALA A 120 2.44 5.84 -18.72
N LYS A 121 2.01 4.56 -18.75
CA LYS A 121 2.74 3.45 -19.37
C LYS A 121 2.92 3.67 -20.88
N ILE A 122 1.89 4.14 -21.57
CA ILE A 122 1.96 4.44 -23.01
C ILE A 122 2.93 5.61 -23.28
N GLN A 123 2.87 6.68 -22.50
CA GLN A 123 3.80 7.82 -22.64
C GLN A 123 5.24 7.43 -22.32
N ALA A 124 5.44 6.61 -21.28
CA ALA A 124 6.73 6.05 -20.92
C ALA A 124 7.34 5.22 -22.05
N LEU A 125 6.55 4.32 -22.64
CA LEU A 125 6.97 3.50 -23.77
C LEU A 125 7.42 4.38 -24.95
N VAL A 126 6.67 5.43 -25.27
CA VAL A 126 7.03 6.34 -26.38
C VAL A 126 8.32 7.10 -26.09
N LYS A 127 8.55 7.57 -24.86
CA LYS A 127 9.84 8.19 -24.47
C LYS A 127 11.01 7.21 -24.60
N GLN A 128 10.81 5.96 -24.19
CA GLN A 128 11.84 4.92 -24.33
C GLN A 128 12.13 4.64 -25.81
N LEU A 129 11.09 4.55 -26.66
CA LEU A 129 11.24 4.36 -28.10
C LEU A 129 11.92 5.55 -28.78
N GLN A 130 11.61 6.79 -28.40
CA GLN A 130 12.32 7.99 -28.87
C GLN A 130 13.82 7.89 -28.57
N LYS A 131 14.19 7.41 -27.38
CA LYS A 131 15.59 7.25 -26.97
C LYS A 131 16.31 6.14 -27.74
N ILE A 132 15.63 5.01 -27.99
CA ILE A 132 16.20 3.86 -28.71
C ILE A 132 16.38 4.16 -30.20
N THR A 133 15.36 4.78 -30.81
CA THR A 133 15.37 5.11 -32.24
C THR A 133 16.17 6.38 -32.54
N GLY A 134 16.42 7.22 -31.54
CA GLY A 134 17.01 8.55 -31.71
C GLY A 134 16.06 9.56 -32.37
N ASP A 135 14.78 9.21 -32.52
CA ASP A 135 13.78 10.02 -33.22
C ASP A 135 12.87 10.74 -32.24
N ALA A 136 13.13 12.03 -32.02
CA ALA A 136 12.31 12.89 -31.18
C ALA A 136 10.93 13.23 -31.80
N SER A 137 10.69 12.89 -33.07
CA SER A 137 9.41 13.13 -33.74
C SER A 137 8.36 12.04 -33.48
N LEU A 138 8.75 10.96 -32.77
CA LEU A 138 7.86 9.90 -32.34
C LEU A 138 6.77 10.45 -31.40
N GLU A 139 5.53 10.48 -31.88
CA GLU A 139 4.37 10.97 -31.12
C GLU A 139 3.16 10.05 -31.25
N ILE A 140 2.30 10.06 -30.22
CA ILE A 140 1.03 9.35 -30.22
C ILE A 140 0.00 10.23 -30.90
N VAL A 141 -0.59 9.73 -31.97
CA VAL A 141 -1.61 10.44 -32.77
C VAL A 141 -3.01 10.11 -32.28
N ASP A 142 -3.27 8.86 -31.91
CA ASP A 142 -4.58 8.39 -31.48
C ASP A 142 -4.47 7.19 -30.54
N ILE A 143 -5.45 7.06 -29.64
CA ILE A 143 -5.63 5.92 -28.72
C ILE A 143 -7.10 5.51 -28.79
N GLN A 144 -7.39 4.34 -29.35
CA GLN A 144 -8.76 3.83 -29.49
C GLN A 144 -9.13 2.89 -28.35
N GLU A 145 -10.30 3.12 -27.72
CA GLU A 145 -10.83 2.27 -26.65
C GLU A 145 -11.30 0.90 -27.17
N GLY A 146 -11.05 -0.16 -26.40
CA GLY A 146 -11.25 -1.56 -26.81
C GLY A 146 -9.93 -2.31 -26.76
N SER A 147 -9.53 -2.96 -27.86
CA SER A 147 -8.15 -3.41 -28.07
C SER A 147 -7.30 -2.17 -28.33
N ILE A 148 -6.62 -1.64 -27.31
CA ILE A 148 -5.94 -0.34 -27.36
C ILE A 148 -5.08 -0.25 -28.63
N LYS A 149 -5.56 0.51 -29.63
CA LYS A 149 -4.83 0.78 -30.88
C LYS A 149 -4.13 2.11 -30.72
N ILE A 150 -2.80 2.09 -30.67
CA ILE A 150 -1.96 3.29 -30.57
C ILE A 150 -1.43 3.59 -31.97
N ILE A 151 -1.71 4.78 -32.48
CA ILE A 151 -1.12 5.24 -33.74
C ILE A 151 0.12 6.06 -33.41
N LEU A 152 1.31 5.56 -33.77
CA LEU A 152 2.55 6.32 -33.66
C LEU A 152 2.91 6.92 -35.01
N LYS A 153 3.43 8.15 -34.95
CA LYS A 153 4.00 8.86 -36.09
C LYS A 153 5.48 9.07 -35.86
N GLY A 154 6.31 8.78 -36.85
CA GLY A 154 7.77 8.92 -36.75
C GLY A 154 8.47 8.77 -38.11
N SER A 155 9.80 8.76 -38.12
CA SER A 155 10.60 8.48 -39.30
C SER A 155 10.48 7.00 -39.76
N PRO A 156 10.62 6.71 -41.06
CA PRO A 156 10.63 5.34 -41.57
C PRO A 156 11.67 4.45 -40.89
N GLU A 157 12.83 5.01 -40.57
CA GLU A 157 13.93 4.32 -39.90
C GLU A 157 13.58 3.97 -38.45
N ALA A 158 12.90 4.87 -37.72
CA ALA A 158 12.42 4.63 -36.37
C ALA A 158 11.34 3.54 -36.35
N LEU A 159 10.38 3.59 -37.28
CA LEU A 159 9.32 2.58 -37.37
C LEU A 159 9.87 1.20 -37.75
N ALA A 160 10.85 1.12 -38.64
CA ALA A 160 11.55 -0.12 -38.95
C ALA A 160 12.27 -0.70 -37.72
N THR A 161 12.98 0.15 -36.97
CA THR A 161 13.65 -0.25 -35.72
C THR A 161 12.65 -0.78 -34.69
N ILE A 162 11.48 -0.15 -34.57
CA ILE A 162 10.44 -0.61 -33.64
C ILE A 162 9.85 -1.96 -34.10
N GLN A 163 9.67 -2.16 -35.40
CA GLN A 163 9.26 -3.45 -35.95
C GLN A 163 10.28 -4.56 -35.65
N ASP A 164 11.57 -4.25 -35.71
CA ASP A 164 12.64 -5.19 -35.35
C ASP A 164 12.65 -5.51 -33.85
N LEU A 165 12.40 -4.53 -32.99
CA LEU A 165 12.24 -4.73 -31.54
C LEU A 165 11.03 -5.62 -31.21
N TYR A 166 9.94 -5.50 -31.96
CA TYR A 166 8.77 -6.35 -31.83
C TYR A 166 9.08 -7.79 -32.27
N ASN A 167 9.65 -7.96 -33.46
CA ASN A 167 10.00 -9.28 -34.00
C ASN A 167 11.00 -10.04 -33.12
N SER A 168 11.88 -9.32 -32.43
CA SER A 168 12.85 -9.89 -31.49
C SER A 168 12.29 -10.12 -30.07
N GLY A 169 11.05 -9.73 -29.79
CA GLY A 169 10.40 -9.82 -28.48
C GLY A 169 10.93 -8.82 -27.44
N GLN A 170 11.92 -8.00 -27.78
CA GLN A 170 12.48 -6.98 -26.88
C GLN A 170 11.47 -5.89 -26.54
N LEU A 171 10.54 -5.60 -27.46
CA LEU A 171 9.50 -4.60 -27.25
C LEU A 171 8.53 -5.02 -26.13
N ASN A 172 8.22 -6.31 -25.99
CA ASN A 172 7.38 -6.81 -24.90
C ASN A 172 8.10 -6.72 -23.54
N GLU A 173 9.42 -6.93 -23.50
CA GLU A 173 10.21 -6.74 -22.28
C GLU A 173 10.34 -5.26 -21.86
N LEU A 174 10.37 -4.34 -22.82
CA LEU A 174 10.30 -2.89 -22.57
C LEU A 174 8.97 -2.47 -21.94
N VAL A 175 7.86 -3.01 -22.43
CA VAL A 175 6.52 -2.76 -21.89
C VAL A 175 6.36 -3.25 -20.44
N LYS A 176 6.99 -4.38 -20.09
CA LYS A 176 6.98 -4.90 -18.71
C LYS A 176 7.80 -4.04 -17.75
N LYS A 177 8.97 -3.54 -18.17
CA LYS A 177 9.81 -2.64 -17.37
C LYS A 177 9.43 -1.18 -17.64
N ALA A 178 8.27 -0.78 -17.11
CA ALA A 178 7.77 0.57 -17.27
C ALA A 178 8.70 1.58 -16.56
N ASP A 179 9.28 2.50 -17.35
CA ASP A 179 9.94 3.71 -16.84
C ASP A 179 8.88 4.77 -16.57
N LEU A 180 8.37 4.77 -15.35
CA LEU A 180 7.41 5.72 -14.82
C LEU A 180 8.10 6.82 -14.00
N SER A 181 9.40 7.06 -14.23
CA SER A 181 10.16 8.06 -13.48
C SER A 181 9.58 9.46 -13.72
N GLY A 182 9.38 10.20 -12.62
CA GLY A 182 8.77 11.53 -12.64
C GLY A 182 7.31 11.59 -13.10
N ALA A 183 6.62 10.46 -13.23
CA ALA A 183 5.22 10.44 -13.65
C ALA A 183 4.30 11.05 -12.58
N ASP A 184 3.26 11.78 -13.00
CA ASP A 184 2.16 12.17 -12.12
C ASP A 184 1.10 11.07 -12.12
N LEU A 185 1.05 10.33 -11.01
CA LEU A 185 0.12 9.25 -10.70
C LEU A 185 -0.72 9.61 -9.45
N SER A 186 -0.84 10.90 -9.14
CA SER A 186 -1.56 11.35 -7.95
C SER A 186 -3.05 11.01 -8.04
N GLY A 187 -3.59 10.46 -6.94
CA GLY A 187 -4.99 10.01 -6.86
C GLY A 187 -5.35 8.82 -7.75
N ALA A 188 -4.37 8.17 -8.39
CA ALA A 188 -4.63 7.05 -9.29
C ALA A 188 -5.06 5.79 -8.52
N ASP A 189 -6.02 5.05 -9.09
CA ASP A 189 -6.30 3.67 -8.68
C ASP A 189 -5.27 2.76 -9.34
N LEU A 190 -4.33 2.27 -8.54
CA LEU A 190 -3.26 1.33 -8.91
C LEU A 190 -3.44 0.00 -8.15
N SER A 191 -4.64 -0.28 -7.65
CA SER A 191 -4.91 -1.46 -6.84
C SER A 191 -4.66 -2.75 -7.65
N GLY A 192 -3.92 -3.68 -7.06
CA GLY A 192 -3.49 -4.92 -7.69
C GLY A 192 -2.45 -4.77 -8.81
N ALA A 193 -1.98 -3.56 -9.11
CA ALA A 193 -1.16 -3.32 -10.30
C ALA A 193 0.18 -4.07 -10.23
N ASP A 194 0.59 -4.70 -11.34
CA ASP A 194 1.97 -5.17 -11.50
C ASP A 194 2.85 -3.96 -11.88
N LEU A 195 3.63 -3.52 -10.90
CA LEU A 195 4.67 -2.51 -10.98
C LEU A 195 6.04 -3.13 -10.67
N SER A 196 6.14 -4.46 -10.77
CA SER A 196 7.34 -5.18 -10.42
C SER A 196 8.49 -4.73 -11.33
N GLY A 197 9.56 -4.29 -10.69
CA GLY A 197 10.73 -3.79 -11.36
C GLY A 197 10.58 -2.49 -12.15
N ALA A 198 9.46 -1.77 -12.00
CA ALA A 198 9.25 -0.45 -12.61
C ALA A 198 10.23 0.59 -12.03
N ASP A 199 10.57 1.60 -12.83
CA ASP A 199 11.24 2.80 -12.32
C ASP A 199 10.16 3.83 -12.01
N LEU A 200 9.91 4.09 -10.73
CA LEU A 200 8.97 5.10 -10.22
C LEU A 200 9.74 6.25 -9.55
N SER A 201 11.05 6.39 -9.84
CA SER A 201 11.89 7.40 -9.20
C SER A 201 11.37 8.81 -9.50
N GLY A 202 11.21 9.63 -8.46
CA GLY A 202 10.65 10.98 -8.58
C GLY A 202 9.16 11.06 -8.96
N ALA A 203 8.44 9.95 -9.09
CA ALA A 203 7.01 9.97 -9.44
C ALA A 203 6.16 10.58 -8.32
N ASP A 204 5.07 11.28 -8.68
CA ASP A 204 4.06 11.73 -7.72
C ASP A 204 2.96 10.68 -7.59
N LEU A 205 2.92 9.94 -6.49
CA LEU A 205 1.92 8.93 -6.17
C LEU A 205 0.94 9.45 -5.12
N SER A 206 0.92 10.76 -4.81
CA SER A 206 0.16 11.29 -3.69
C SER A 206 -1.34 10.95 -3.79
N GLY A 207 -1.90 10.28 -2.78
CA GLY A 207 -3.30 9.86 -2.76
C GLY A 207 -3.64 8.66 -3.66
N ALA A 208 -2.65 8.00 -4.27
CA ALA A 208 -2.89 6.81 -5.08
C ALA A 208 -3.25 5.59 -4.21
N ASP A 209 -4.10 4.72 -4.74
CA ASP A 209 -4.41 3.42 -4.14
C ASP A 209 -3.49 2.34 -4.73
N LEU A 210 -2.53 1.84 -3.95
CA LEU A 210 -1.61 0.75 -4.33
C LEU A 210 -1.99 -0.56 -3.65
N SER A 211 -3.23 -0.71 -3.18
CA SER A 211 -3.66 -1.89 -2.44
C SER A 211 -3.53 -3.15 -3.30
N GLY A 212 -2.73 -4.13 -2.86
CA GLY A 212 -2.46 -5.36 -3.60
C GLY A 212 -1.50 -5.23 -4.78
N ALA A 213 -0.90 -4.05 -5.01
CA ALA A 213 0.06 -3.87 -6.10
C ALA A 213 1.36 -4.64 -5.84
N ASP A 214 1.95 -5.23 -6.89
CA ASP A 214 3.28 -5.80 -6.83
C ASP A 214 4.32 -4.71 -7.16
N LEU A 215 5.06 -4.28 -6.14
CA LEU A 215 6.16 -3.31 -6.25
C LEU A 215 7.52 -4.01 -6.13
N SER A 216 7.57 -5.33 -6.29
CA SER A 216 8.80 -6.11 -6.16
C SER A 216 9.87 -5.60 -7.12
N GLY A 217 10.93 -5.04 -6.55
CA GLY A 217 12.05 -4.48 -7.28
C GLY A 217 11.83 -3.09 -7.85
N ALA A 218 10.66 -2.48 -7.67
CA ALA A 218 10.42 -1.12 -8.15
C ALA A 218 11.41 -0.12 -7.52
N ASP A 219 11.88 0.85 -8.31
CA ASP A 219 12.66 1.97 -7.78
C ASP A 219 11.70 3.12 -7.43
N LEU A 220 11.54 3.40 -6.13
CA LEU A 220 10.69 4.48 -5.62
C LEU A 220 11.52 5.69 -5.16
N SER A 221 12.81 5.76 -5.54
CA SER A 221 13.72 6.80 -5.06
C SER A 221 13.21 8.20 -5.38
N GLY A 222 12.96 9.00 -4.34
CA GLY A 222 12.45 10.37 -4.51
C GLY A 222 10.97 10.47 -4.94
N ALA A 223 10.22 9.38 -4.96
CA ALA A 223 8.78 9.42 -5.22
C ALA A 223 8.01 10.13 -4.08
N ARG A 224 6.95 10.87 -4.42
CA ARG A 224 6.06 11.52 -3.44
C ARG A 224 4.93 10.56 -3.07
N LEU A 225 4.89 10.12 -1.81
CA LEU A 225 3.96 9.07 -1.33
C LEU A 225 2.93 9.59 -0.32
N PHE A 226 2.61 10.89 -0.34
CA PHE A 226 1.70 11.47 0.64
C PHE A 226 0.27 10.91 0.48
N GLY A 227 -0.28 10.29 1.54
CA GLY A 227 -1.67 9.81 1.54
C GLY A 227 -1.92 8.57 0.67
N VAL A 228 -0.87 7.81 0.32
CA VAL A 228 -0.98 6.55 -0.42
C VAL A 228 -1.60 5.44 0.43
N GLU A 229 -2.51 4.65 -0.14
CA GLU A 229 -3.06 3.43 0.48
C GLU A 229 -2.23 2.21 0.02
N LEU A 230 -1.69 1.38 0.95
CA LEU A 230 -0.75 0.28 0.66
C LEU A 230 -1.22 -1.10 1.16
N PHE A 231 -2.54 -1.33 1.26
CA PHE A 231 -3.03 -2.56 1.86
C PHE A 231 -2.68 -3.79 1.00
N GLY A 232 -1.81 -4.68 1.50
CA GLY A 232 -1.44 -5.92 0.80
C GLY A 232 -0.45 -5.76 -0.37
N ALA A 233 0.22 -4.62 -0.50
CA ALA A 233 1.25 -4.43 -1.53
C ALA A 233 2.49 -5.31 -1.27
N GLU A 234 3.03 -5.97 -2.31
CA GLU A 234 4.27 -6.76 -2.20
C GLU A 234 5.51 -5.88 -2.42
N LEU A 235 6.33 -5.72 -1.38
CA LEU A 235 7.58 -4.93 -1.42
C LEU A 235 8.80 -5.85 -1.24
N ARG A 236 9.35 -6.37 -2.33
CA ARG A 236 10.62 -7.12 -2.32
C ARG A 236 11.73 -6.29 -2.96
N SER A 237 12.75 -5.89 -2.19
CA SER A 237 13.88 -5.10 -2.72
C SER A 237 14.75 -5.90 -3.71
N ARG A 238 15.18 -5.24 -4.82
CA ARG A 238 16.20 -5.75 -5.77
C ARG A 238 17.64 -5.55 -5.28
N PHE A 239 17.87 -4.66 -4.30
CA PHE A 239 19.21 -4.35 -3.81
C PHE A 239 19.59 -5.25 -2.62
N ARG A 240 20.68 -6.01 -2.78
CA ARG A 240 21.36 -6.73 -1.70
C ARG A 240 22.61 -5.94 -1.29
N LEU A 241 22.49 -5.05 -0.30
CA LEU A 241 23.64 -4.34 0.26
C LEU A 241 24.38 -5.27 1.24
N PRO A 242 25.69 -5.54 1.07
CA PRO A 242 26.45 -6.36 2.00
C PRO A 242 26.70 -5.63 3.33
N LEU A 243 26.61 -6.36 4.44
CA LEU A 243 26.90 -5.88 5.79
C LEU A 243 28.20 -6.51 6.29
N TYR A 244 29.18 -5.68 6.63
CA TYR A 244 30.41 -6.12 7.31
C TYR A 244 30.16 -6.10 8.83
N LEU A 245 30.04 -7.28 9.43
CA LEU A 245 29.79 -7.47 10.87
C LEU A 245 31.03 -7.25 11.75
N ASN A 246 32.23 -7.17 11.14
CA ASN A 246 33.44 -6.85 11.87
C ASN A 246 33.44 -5.36 12.23
N PRO A 247 33.50 -4.99 13.52
CA PRO A 247 33.63 -3.60 13.91
C PRO A 247 34.96 -3.05 13.37
N VAL A 248 34.90 -2.05 12.50
CA VAL A 248 36.09 -1.31 12.04
C VAL A 248 36.45 -0.29 13.11
N ALA A 249 37.57 -0.50 13.79
CA ALA A 249 38.10 0.52 14.70
C ALA A 249 38.45 1.77 13.90
N ALA A 250 37.93 2.93 14.31
CA ALA A 250 38.32 4.20 13.72
C ALA A 250 39.83 4.41 13.92
N GLY A 251 40.61 4.34 12.83
CA GLY A 251 42.02 4.77 12.83
C GLY A 251 43.11 3.72 12.55
N PHE A 252 42.80 2.47 12.19
CA PHE A 252 43.83 1.53 11.69
C PHE A 252 43.30 0.69 10.51
N PRO A 253 44.00 0.66 9.35
CA PRO A 253 43.58 -0.16 8.22
C PRO A 253 43.92 -1.63 8.47
N THR A 254 42.90 -2.47 8.63
CA THR A 254 43.01 -3.93 8.53
C THR A 254 42.61 -4.39 7.12
N TYR A 255 43.30 -5.41 6.62
CA TYR A 255 43.02 -6.00 5.30
C TYR A 255 41.61 -6.63 5.30
N PRO A 256 40.79 -6.40 4.25
CA PRO A 256 39.49 -7.05 4.14
C PRO A 256 39.69 -8.53 3.77
N GLU A 257 39.23 -9.44 4.63
CA GLU A 257 38.96 -10.81 4.23
C GLU A 257 37.50 -10.90 3.73
N ASP A 258 37.33 -11.37 2.50
CA ASP A 258 36.08 -11.44 1.74
C ASP A 258 35.13 -12.55 2.23
N TYR A 259 34.61 -12.45 3.46
CA TYR A 259 33.50 -13.28 3.91
C TYR A 259 32.19 -12.47 3.96
N ILE A 260 31.35 -12.63 2.94
CA ILE A 260 29.99 -12.09 2.87
C ILE A 260 29.02 -13.16 3.37
N GLU A 261 28.46 -12.99 4.57
CA GLU A 261 27.38 -13.84 5.08
C GLU A 261 26.01 -13.13 5.03
N GLY A 262 25.13 -13.61 4.14
CA GLY A 262 23.67 -13.67 4.35
C GLY A 262 22.81 -12.40 4.22
N LYS A 263 21.47 -12.62 4.21
CA LYS A 263 20.40 -11.60 4.18
C LYS A 263 20.08 -11.10 5.60
N ILE A 264 19.81 -9.81 5.77
CA ILE A 264 19.27 -9.24 7.02
C ILE A 264 17.76 -9.45 7.04
N ASP A 265 17.28 -10.19 8.04
CA ASP A 265 15.86 -10.28 8.38
C ASP A 265 15.61 -9.41 9.61
N LEU A 266 15.02 -8.22 9.41
CA LEU A 266 14.73 -7.28 10.49
C LEU A 266 13.77 -7.87 11.53
N ASN A 267 12.90 -8.83 11.16
CA ASN A 267 12.08 -9.52 12.15
C ASN A 267 12.96 -10.32 13.11
N ARG A 268 13.96 -11.04 12.59
CA ARG A 268 14.91 -11.79 13.44
C ARG A 268 15.73 -10.90 14.37
N HIS A 269 16.03 -9.67 13.97
CA HIS A 269 16.84 -8.75 14.77
C HIS A 269 16.02 -7.92 15.76
N LEU A 270 14.83 -7.47 15.37
CA LEU A 270 14.01 -6.55 16.15
C LEU A 270 12.94 -7.27 16.97
N VAL A 271 12.54 -8.49 16.58
CA VAL A 271 11.48 -9.28 17.21
C VAL A 271 12.07 -10.57 17.79
N LYS A 272 12.41 -10.54 19.08
CA LYS A 272 12.99 -11.69 19.80
C LYS A 272 11.96 -12.76 20.13
N HIS A 273 10.73 -12.36 20.44
CA HIS A 273 9.63 -13.25 20.82
C HIS A 273 8.40 -12.96 19.93
N PRO A 274 8.31 -13.57 18.72
CA PRO A 274 7.27 -13.26 17.75
C PRO A 274 5.83 -13.40 18.27
N ASP A 275 5.57 -14.41 19.09
CA ASP A 275 4.22 -14.71 19.61
C ASP A 275 3.73 -13.70 20.66
N THR A 276 4.66 -12.93 21.25
CA THR A 276 4.39 -11.96 22.32
C THR A 276 4.73 -10.52 21.92
N THR A 277 5.25 -10.32 20.71
CA THR A 277 5.61 -9.00 20.19
C THR A 277 4.50 -8.43 19.32
N PHE A 278 4.20 -7.14 19.52
CA PHE A 278 3.20 -6.40 18.75
C PHE A 278 3.68 -4.99 18.47
N LEU A 279 3.02 -4.33 17.51
CA LEU A 279 3.36 -2.98 17.07
C LEU A 279 2.30 -2.00 17.56
N VAL A 280 2.74 -0.83 18.04
CA VAL A 280 1.86 0.24 18.52
C VAL A 280 2.22 1.56 17.84
N ARG A 281 1.22 2.27 17.31
CA ARG A 281 1.42 3.61 16.76
C ARG A 281 1.37 4.66 17.87
N VAL A 282 2.33 5.56 17.86
CA VAL A 282 2.44 6.64 18.84
C VAL A 282 1.50 7.79 18.49
N VAL A 283 0.81 8.30 19.51
CA VAL A 283 0.04 9.54 19.45
C VAL A 283 0.48 10.45 20.59
N GLY A 284 0.71 11.73 20.29
CA GLY A 284 1.14 12.74 21.26
C GLY A 284 2.65 12.82 21.45
N GLU A 285 3.08 13.78 22.26
CA GLU A 285 4.49 14.20 22.34
C GLU A 285 5.14 13.96 23.71
N SER A 286 4.48 13.22 24.62
CA SER A 286 4.96 13.06 26.00
C SER A 286 6.30 12.33 26.14
N MET A 287 6.83 11.78 25.04
CA MET A 287 8.06 10.98 25.01
C MET A 287 9.12 11.54 24.04
N LYS A 288 9.00 12.81 23.62
CA LYS A 288 9.87 13.39 22.57
C LYS A 288 11.36 13.32 22.92
N ASP A 289 11.72 13.54 24.19
CA ASP A 289 13.12 13.61 24.63
C ASP A 289 13.75 12.21 24.76
N ALA A 290 12.92 11.15 24.72
CA ALA A 290 13.34 9.78 24.51
C ALA A 290 13.45 9.40 23.03
N GLY A 291 13.30 10.37 22.12
CA GLY A 291 13.28 10.15 20.68
C GLY A 291 12.04 9.40 20.22
N ILE A 292 10.89 9.58 20.88
CA ILE A 292 9.61 8.98 20.44
C ILE A 292 8.68 10.11 20.02
N HIS A 293 8.32 10.13 18.73
CA HIS A 293 7.57 11.20 18.08
C HIS A 293 6.17 10.73 17.65
N PRO A 294 5.22 11.67 17.44
CA PRO A 294 3.92 11.33 16.87
C PRO A 294 4.06 10.56 15.55
N ASN A 295 3.25 9.53 15.37
CA ASN A 295 3.23 8.61 14.23
C ASN A 295 4.34 7.55 14.16
N ASP A 296 5.32 7.57 15.08
CA ASP A 296 6.30 6.49 15.20
C ASP A 296 5.61 5.14 15.47
N MET A 297 6.29 4.06 15.11
CA MET A 297 5.84 2.70 15.39
C MET A 297 6.75 2.05 16.44
N LEU A 298 6.16 1.69 17.58
CA LEU A 298 6.86 1.03 18.69
C LEU A 298 6.76 -0.48 18.51
N ILE A 299 7.89 -1.16 18.67
CA ILE A 299 7.93 -2.62 18.82
C ILE A 299 7.83 -2.93 20.31
N VAL A 300 6.80 -3.67 20.71
CA VAL A 300 6.44 -3.91 22.10
C VAL A 300 6.39 -5.39 22.37
N ASP A 301 7.06 -5.86 23.41
CA ASP A 301 7.13 -7.27 23.78
C ASP A 301 6.49 -7.50 25.16
N ARG A 302 5.53 -8.43 25.23
CA ARG A 302 4.78 -8.77 26.44
C ARG A 302 5.51 -9.72 27.37
N SER A 303 6.46 -10.51 26.87
CA SER A 303 7.15 -11.51 27.70
C SER A 303 8.35 -10.95 28.45
N ILE A 304 8.72 -9.69 28.20
CA ILE A 304 9.83 -9.03 28.89
C ILE A 304 9.38 -8.60 30.27
N GLU A 305 10.09 -9.07 31.30
CA GLU A 305 9.90 -8.60 32.67
C GLU A 305 10.23 -7.10 32.78
N VAL A 306 9.33 -6.36 33.42
CA VAL A 306 9.39 -4.91 33.51
C VAL A 306 10.39 -4.49 34.59
N THR A 307 11.37 -3.68 34.21
CA THR A 307 12.39 -3.13 35.11
C THR A 307 12.39 -1.60 35.08
N SER A 308 12.78 -0.99 36.21
CA SER A 308 12.86 0.48 36.34
C SER A 308 13.80 1.07 35.28
N GLY A 309 13.32 2.06 34.54
CA GLY A 309 14.02 2.75 33.46
C GLY A 309 13.56 2.33 32.07
N GLN A 310 12.76 1.29 31.91
CA GLN A 310 12.24 0.88 30.60
C GLN A 310 11.07 1.76 30.14
N VAL A 311 10.91 1.90 28.83
CA VAL A 311 9.69 2.47 28.24
C VAL A 311 8.66 1.35 28.11
N VAL A 312 7.45 1.59 28.59
CA VAL A 312 6.39 0.60 28.64
C VAL A 312 5.10 1.16 28.04
N ILE A 313 4.27 0.26 27.53
CA ILE A 313 2.86 0.55 27.28
C ILE A 313 2.09 0.17 28.54
N ALA A 314 1.50 1.16 29.19
CA ALA A 314 0.73 0.98 30.42
C ALA A 314 -0.74 1.32 30.16
N LEU A 315 -1.64 0.47 30.62
CA LEU A 315 -3.06 0.77 30.76
C LEU A 315 -3.26 1.31 32.18
N VAL A 316 -3.66 2.58 32.29
CA VAL A 316 -3.90 3.27 33.56
C VAL A 316 -5.35 3.71 33.59
N ASN A 317 -6.15 3.18 34.52
CA ASN A 317 -7.57 3.49 34.66
C ASN A 317 -8.36 3.33 33.34
N GLY A 318 -8.00 2.34 32.51
CA GLY A 318 -8.63 2.07 31.22
C GLY A 318 -8.05 2.84 30.02
N GLU A 319 -7.06 3.72 30.22
CA GLU A 319 -6.42 4.47 29.14
C GLU A 319 -4.99 3.99 28.88
N LEU A 320 -4.64 3.77 27.61
CA LEU A 320 -3.29 3.36 27.21
C LEU A 320 -2.36 4.58 27.12
N THR A 321 -1.18 4.46 27.71
CA THR A 321 -0.14 5.49 27.68
C THR A 321 1.24 4.87 27.49
N VAL A 322 2.12 5.60 26.80
CA VAL A 322 3.55 5.26 26.67
C VAL A 322 4.33 6.12 27.64
N LYS A 323 5.04 5.50 28.59
CA LYS A 323 5.84 6.21 29.61
C LYS A 323 7.08 5.41 30.00
N ARG A 324 8.06 6.10 30.57
CA ARG A 324 9.19 5.42 31.21
C ARG A 324 8.79 5.02 32.62
N ILE A 325 8.84 3.73 32.92
CA ILE A 325 8.56 3.25 34.26
C ILE A 325 9.76 3.56 35.17
N ARG A 326 9.52 4.10 36.36
CA ARG A 326 10.55 4.34 37.37
C ARG A 326 10.02 3.87 38.72
N ASN A 327 10.86 3.20 39.48
CA ASN A 327 10.61 2.94 40.89
C ASN A 327 11.46 3.91 41.72
N HIS A 328 10.81 4.75 42.54
CA HIS A 328 11.48 5.69 43.43
C HIS A 328 10.82 5.66 44.80
N GLN A 329 11.61 5.50 45.88
CA GLN A 329 11.13 5.46 47.26
C GLN A 329 9.98 4.45 47.49
N ASN A 330 10.08 3.27 46.88
CA ASN A 330 9.07 2.21 46.95
C ASN A 330 7.70 2.57 46.34
N LYS A 331 7.66 3.59 45.48
CA LYS A 331 6.50 3.98 44.68
C LYS A 331 6.81 3.88 43.20
N LEU A 332 5.80 3.46 42.44
CA LEU A 332 5.90 3.31 40.99
C LEU A 332 5.44 4.59 40.30
N TRP A 333 6.24 5.05 39.34
CA TRP A 333 6.01 6.26 38.57
C TRP A 333 6.05 5.95 37.08
N LEU A 334 5.11 6.53 36.34
CA LEU A 334 5.15 6.59 34.88
C LEU A 334 5.61 8.00 34.48
N MET A 335 6.86 8.09 34.07
CA MET A 335 7.53 9.35 33.75
C MET A 335 7.36 9.69 32.26
N PRO A 336 6.92 10.91 31.92
CA PRO A 336 7.08 11.43 30.57
C PRO A 336 8.56 11.76 30.33
N GLU A 337 8.94 11.75 29.05
CA GLU A 337 10.23 12.23 28.55
C GLU A 337 9.93 13.47 27.71
N ASN A 338 9.29 14.45 28.36
CA ASN A 338 8.96 15.78 27.87
C ASN A 338 8.53 16.64 29.07
N GLU A 339 9.24 17.74 29.30
CA GLU A 339 9.01 18.66 30.44
C GLU A 339 7.59 19.27 30.49
N SER A 340 6.88 19.32 29.35
CA SER A 340 5.53 19.86 29.27
C SER A 340 4.46 18.93 29.87
N PHE A 341 4.82 17.70 30.22
CA PHE A 341 3.91 16.67 30.73
C PHE A 341 4.28 16.31 32.18
N ARG A 342 3.27 16.01 32.99
CA ARG A 342 3.48 15.65 34.41
C ARG A 342 3.70 14.15 34.58
N PRO A 343 4.59 13.73 35.50
CA PRO A 343 4.66 12.34 35.95
C PRO A 343 3.32 11.84 36.48
N ILE A 344 3.03 10.56 36.26
CA ILE A 344 1.86 9.88 36.82
C ILE A 344 2.35 9.00 37.97
N GLU A 345 1.96 9.34 39.19
CA GLU A 345 2.15 8.49 40.37
C GLU A 345 1.12 7.36 40.34
N ILE A 346 1.57 6.14 40.57
CA ILE A 346 0.68 4.98 40.70
C ILE A 346 0.45 4.74 42.19
N ASP A 347 -0.77 5.01 42.63
CA ASP A 347 -1.21 4.76 44.01
C ASP A 347 -1.97 3.42 44.13
N GLU A 348 -2.41 3.07 45.34
CA GLU A 348 -3.13 1.82 45.61
C GLU A 348 -4.53 1.75 44.96
N ASN A 349 -5.09 2.89 44.52
CA ASN A 349 -6.40 2.96 43.88
C ASN A 349 -6.30 3.00 42.34
N THR A 350 -5.08 3.10 41.81
CA THR A 350 -4.84 3.20 40.37
C THR A 350 -4.82 1.80 39.76
N ASP A 351 -5.75 1.53 38.84
CA ASP A 351 -5.73 0.28 38.08
C ASP A 351 -4.63 0.37 37.01
N LEU A 352 -3.50 -0.28 37.29
CA LEU A 352 -2.34 -0.35 36.40
C LEU A 352 -2.16 -1.75 35.84
N HIS A 353 -2.18 -1.86 34.53
CA HIS A 353 -1.75 -3.05 33.81
C HIS A 353 -0.65 -2.71 32.81
N ILE A 354 0.53 -3.31 32.96
CA ILE A 354 1.61 -3.15 31.96
C ILE A 354 1.34 -4.09 30.81
N TRP A 355 1.08 -3.51 29.64
CA TRP A 355 0.71 -4.24 28.44
C TRP A 355 1.91 -4.77 27.66
N GLY A 356 3.10 -4.20 27.87
CA GLY A 356 4.37 -4.69 27.34
C GLY A 356 5.50 -3.66 27.40
N VAL A 357 6.73 -4.13 27.14
CA VAL A 357 7.95 -3.30 27.15
C VAL A 357 8.30 -2.91 25.72
N VAL A 358 8.57 -1.62 25.50
CA VAL A 358 9.05 -1.11 24.20
C VAL A 358 10.50 -1.50 24.02
N THR A 359 10.81 -2.24 22.96
CA THR A 359 12.16 -2.72 22.65
C THR A 359 12.85 -1.85 21.60
N ASN A 360 12.10 -1.34 20.63
CA ASN A 360 12.61 -0.54 19.52
C ASN A 360 11.56 0.48 19.06
N VAL A 361 12.04 1.53 18.38
CA VAL A 361 11.22 2.57 17.76
C VAL A 361 11.55 2.61 16.27
N ILE A 362 10.53 2.63 15.42
CA ILE A 362 10.65 2.80 13.98
C ILE A 362 10.15 4.20 13.65
N HIS A 363 11.07 5.03 13.18
CA HIS A 363 10.79 6.38 12.69
C HIS A 363 10.43 6.33 11.21
N SER A 364 9.35 7.03 10.84
CA SER A 364 9.16 7.46 9.46
C SER A 364 10.02 8.71 9.26
N LEU A 365 10.98 8.65 8.34
CA LEU A 365 11.78 9.81 7.95
C LEU A 365 10.95 10.88 7.23
#